data_AF-A0A6P0X2G7-F1
#
_entry.id   AF-A0A6P0X2G7-F1
#
_cell.length_a   1.000
_cell.length_b   1.000
_cell.length_c   1.000
_cell.angle_alpha   90.00
_cell.angle_beta   90.00
_cell.angle_gamma   90.00
#
_symmetry.space_group_name_H-M   'P 1'
#
loop_
_entity.id
_entity.type
_entity.pdbx_description
1 polymer ?
#
loop_
_entity_poly.entity_id
_entity_poly.type
_entity_poly.pdbx_seq_one_letter_code
_entity_poly.pdbx_strand_id
1 'polypeptide(L)'
;MTKLGMVESRVNEVNQFIIYLYHLLIIDMDENVETEINLSKELFLIDSSVSLDKMKLLLEQYKIYVDTMEKLVARRQTSHSIFLTANASLITVAAFALKNLESPTSLISLGAILAVAIAGIMLDLTWRKLSRHYGLMNTAKFKVIHALERQLPAAVFWAEWKVLEKEKYQSMAKIEAAIPQIFIAFYLILVLVAVLIRVYQ
;
A
#
# COMPACT_ATOMS: atom_id res chain seq x y z
N MET A 1 31.05 18.61 -28.34
CA MET A 1 30.22 17.68 -27.55
C MET A 1 29.65 16.64 -28.50
N THR A 2 30.22 15.45 -28.54
CA THR A 2 29.95 14.41 -29.55
C THR A 2 28.61 13.74 -29.29
N LYS A 3 27.86 13.36 -30.35
CA LYS A 3 26.56 12.64 -30.23
C LYS A 3 26.63 11.43 -29.29
N LEU A 4 27.79 10.78 -29.21
CA LEU A 4 28.07 9.66 -28.31
C LEU A 4 27.94 10.02 -26.82
N GLY A 5 28.52 11.15 -26.39
CA GLY A 5 28.46 11.58 -24.99
C GLY A 5 27.06 11.98 -24.53
N MET A 6 26.20 12.41 -25.48
CA MET A 6 24.80 12.73 -25.20
C MET A 6 23.92 11.47 -25.03
N VAL A 7 24.34 10.34 -25.61
CA VAL A 7 23.68 9.04 -25.44
C VAL A 7 24.11 8.41 -24.13
N GLU A 8 25.41 8.43 -23.80
CA GLU A 8 25.92 7.94 -22.52
C GLU A 8 25.32 8.68 -21.32
N SER A 9 25.16 10.00 -21.41
CA SER A 9 24.50 10.80 -20.37
C SER A 9 23.05 10.34 -20.13
N ARG A 10 22.28 10.12 -21.21
CA ARG A 10 20.90 9.66 -21.10
C ARG A 10 20.78 8.24 -20.57
N VAL A 11 21.71 7.35 -20.94
CA VAL A 11 21.76 5.97 -20.41
C VAL A 11 22.07 5.99 -18.91
N ASN A 12 22.96 6.87 -18.46
CA ASN A 12 23.27 7.01 -17.03
C ASN A 12 22.09 7.56 -16.21
N GLU A 13 21.36 8.54 -16.72
CA GLU A 13 20.15 9.05 -16.05
C GLU A 13 19.07 7.96 -15.91
N VAL A 14 18.88 7.16 -16.97
CA VAL A 14 17.95 6.03 -16.95
C VAL A 14 18.40 4.95 -15.97
N ASN A 15 19.70 4.61 -15.93
CA ASN A 15 20.24 3.66 -14.97
C ASN A 15 20.11 4.14 -13.52
N GLN A 16 20.33 5.42 -13.26
CA GLN A 16 20.19 6.01 -11.93
C GLN A 16 18.71 6.01 -11.48
N PHE A 17 17.79 6.27 -12.41
CA PHE A 17 16.36 6.13 -12.17
C PHE A 17 15.96 4.67 -11.89
N ILE A 18 16.49 3.71 -12.64
CA ILE A 18 16.26 2.27 -12.42
C ILE A 18 16.80 1.83 -11.05
N ILE A 19 18.00 2.28 -10.65
CA ILE A 19 18.59 1.97 -9.33
C ILE A 19 17.76 2.60 -8.20
N TYR A 20 17.26 3.82 -8.39
CA TYR A 20 16.35 4.45 -7.43
C TYR A 20 15.02 3.68 -7.34
N LEU A 21 14.47 3.23 -8.47
CA LEU A 21 13.28 2.38 -8.51
C LEU A 21 13.53 1.03 -7.83
N TYR A 22 14.72 0.45 -8.01
CA TYR A 22 15.16 -0.78 -7.36
C TYR A 22 15.29 -0.60 -5.84
N HIS A 23 15.90 0.48 -5.37
CA HIS A 23 15.91 0.84 -3.95
C HIS A 23 14.51 1.10 -3.40
N LEU A 24 13.63 1.71 -4.20
CA LEU A 24 12.23 1.91 -3.84
C LEU A 24 11.47 0.57 -3.74
N LEU A 25 11.85 -0.44 -4.53
CA LEU A 25 11.34 -1.82 -4.50
C LEU A 25 11.93 -2.67 -3.36
N ILE A 26 13.15 -2.36 -2.90
CA ILE A 26 13.95 -3.12 -1.90
C ILE A 26 13.85 -2.51 -0.47
N ILE A 27 13.01 -1.48 -0.22
CA ILE A 27 12.64 -1.12 1.17
C ILE A 27 11.65 -2.17 1.71
N ASP A 28 12.15 -3.40 1.82
CA ASP A 28 11.67 -4.55 2.57
C ASP A 28 12.90 -5.11 3.29
N MET A 29 13.59 -4.31 4.12
CA MET A 29 14.50 -4.77 5.17
C MET A 29 14.70 -3.68 6.24
N ASP A 30 13.82 -3.68 7.23
CA ASP A 30 14.23 -3.72 8.64
C ASP A 30 13.05 -4.27 9.43
N GLU A 31 12.82 -5.57 9.23
CA GLU A 31 11.98 -6.39 10.09
C GLU A 31 12.92 -6.91 11.19
N ASN A 32 13.04 -6.17 12.29
CA ASN A 32 13.25 -6.64 13.66
C ASN A 32 13.95 -5.56 14.51
N VAL A 33 13.15 -4.61 14.97
CA VAL A 33 13.36 -4.04 16.31
C VAL A 33 12.02 -4.15 17.03
N GLU A 34 11.65 -5.37 17.43
CA GLU A 34 10.81 -5.54 18.62
C GLU A 34 11.67 -5.17 19.83
N THR A 35 11.84 -3.87 20.06
CA THR A 35 11.87 -3.43 21.45
C THR A 35 10.48 -3.73 21.97
N GLU A 36 10.39 -4.75 22.81
CA GLU A 36 9.19 -5.10 23.56
C GLU A 36 8.90 -3.94 24.52
N ILE A 37 8.37 -2.84 23.97
CA ILE A 37 7.81 -1.75 24.74
C ILE A 37 6.74 -2.39 25.60
N ASN A 38 6.92 -2.34 26.92
CA ASN A 38 5.90 -2.79 27.85
C ASN A 38 4.75 -1.79 27.78
N LEU A 39 3.91 -1.94 26.75
CA LEU A 39 2.86 -1.01 26.36
C LEU A 39 1.93 -0.68 27.52
N SER A 40 1.70 -1.65 28.42
CA SER A 40 0.97 -1.42 29.66
C SER A 40 1.65 -0.43 30.60
N LYS A 41 2.98 -0.44 30.74
CA LYS A 41 3.68 0.51 31.62
C LYS A 41 3.68 1.93 31.07
N GLU A 42 3.74 2.11 29.75
CA GLU A 42 3.75 3.43 29.12
C GLU A 42 2.35 4.05 28.98
N LEU A 43 1.31 3.23 28.83
CA LEU A 43 -0.06 3.70 28.61
C LEU A 43 -0.73 4.24 29.89
N PHE A 44 -0.33 3.77 31.07
CA PHE A 44 -1.01 4.07 32.33
C PHE A 44 -0.18 5.00 33.21
N LEU A 45 -0.42 6.31 33.06
CA LEU A 45 0.37 7.36 33.70
C LEU A 45 -0.13 7.80 35.09
N ILE A 46 -1.27 7.29 35.56
CA ILE A 46 -1.91 7.76 36.81
C ILE A 46 -2.25 6.58 37.72
N ASP A 47 -1.70 6.62 38.93
CA ASP A 47 -2.15 5.84 40.08
C ASP A 47 -3.12 6.70 40.92
N SER A 48 -4.17 6.05 41.43
CA SER A 48 -5.12 6.51 42.47
C SER A 48 -6.46 7.24 42.14
N SER A 49 -7.49 6.68 42.79
CA SER A 49 -8.77 7.21 43.34
C SER A 49 -10.03 7.38 42.47
N VAL A 50 -11.13 6.81 43.00
CA VAL A 50 -12.53 6.63 42.51
C VAL A 50 -12.68 5.76 41.25
N SER A 51 -13.02 4.48 41.48
CA SER A 51 -13.13 3.43 40.45
C SER A 51 -14.15 3.73 39.35
N LEU A 52 -15.25 4.42 39.66
CA LEU A 52 -16.31 4.72 38.69
C LEU A 52 -15.90 5.81 37.70
N ASP A 53 -15.28 6.90 38.18
CA ASP A 53 -14.85 8.00 37.32
C ASP A 53 -13.63 7.59 36.47
N LYS A 54 -12.71 6.80 37.05
CA LYS A 54 -11.64 6.15 36.28
C LYS A 54 -12.18 5.24 35.17
N MET A 55 -13.20 4.43 35.46
CA MET A 55 -13.81 3.54 34.46
C MET A 55 -14.51 4.31 33.34
N LYS A 56 -15.21 5.41 33.68
CA LYS A 56 -15.83 6.30 32.67
C LYS A 56 -14.78 6.95 31.77
N LEU A 57 -13.71 7.51 32.35
CA LEU A 57 -12.63 8.13 31.60
C LEU A 57 -11.93 7.12 30.68
N LEU A 58 -11.65 5.92 31.18
CA LEU A 58 -11.06 4.85 30.38
C LEU A 58 -11.97 4.43 29.23
N LEU A 59 -13.27 4.30 29.49
CA LEU A 59 -14.26 3.98 28.46
C LEU A 59 -14.32 5.09 27.39
N GLU A 60 -14.20 6.36 27.78
CA GLU A 60 -14.16 7.49 26.85
C GLU A 60 -12.90 7.47 25.99
N GLN A 61 -11.72 7.26 26.59
CA GLN A 61 -10.46 7.08 25.85
C GLN A 61 -10.54 5.92 24.87
N TYR A 62 -11.10 4.78 25.31
CA TYR A 62 -11.34 3.62 24.48
C TYR A 62 -12.24 3.95 23.29
N LYS A 63 -13.39 4.60 23.50
CA LYS A 63 -14.31 4.99 22.43
C LYS A 63 -13.65 5.92 21.41
N ILE A 64 -12.93 6.95 21.87
CA ILE A 64 -12.20 7.89 21.00
C ILE A 64 -11.16 7.12 20.18
N TYR A 65 -10.41 6.23 20.82
CA TYR A 65 -9.34 5.50 20.15
C TYR A 65 -9.88 4.51 19.11
N VAL A 66 -10.97 3.80 19.41
CA VAL A 66 -11.69 2.92 18.47
C VAL A 66 -12.20 3.71 17.27
N ASP A 67 -12.79 4.89 17.47
CA ASP A 67 -13.19 5.78 16.37
C ASP A 67 -12.00 6.16 15.47
N THR A 68 -10.82 6.41 16.02
CA THR A 68 -9.62 6.64 15.19
C THR A 68 -9.18 5.42 14.39
N MET A 69 -9.46 4.21 14.88
CA MET A 69 -9.17 2.95 14.18
C MET A 69 -10.15 2.75 13.02
N GLU A 70 -11.46 2.97 13.26
CA GLU A 70 -12.47 2.90 12.21
C GLU A 70 -12.20 3.92 11.08
N LYS A 71 -11.84 5.16 11.44
CA LYS A 71 -11.41 6.18 10.47
C LYS A 71 -10.19 5.77 9.65
N LEU A 72 -9.24 5.05 10.25
CA LEU A 72 -8.08 4.52 9.53
C LEU A 72 -8.51 3.46 8.49
N VAL A 73 -9.42 2.56 8.86
CA VAL A 73 -9.97 1.53 7.97
C VAL A 73 -10.75 2.19 6.82
N ALA A 74 -11.59 3.18 7.11
CA ALA A 74 -12.30 3.94 6.09
C ALA A 74 -11.34 4.63 5.12
N ARG A 75 -10.28 5.28 5.62
CA ARG A 75 -9.26 5.93 4.80
C ARG A 75 -8.51 4.94 3.89
N ARG A 76 -8.26 3.71 4.36
CA ARG A 76 -7.68 2.63 3.56
C ARG A 76 -8.59 2.28 2.37
N GLN A 77 -9.88 2.08 2.61
CA GLN A 77 -10.86 1.78 1.56
C GLN A 77 -10.96 2.91 0.52
N THR A 78 -11.00 4.17 0.97
CA THR A 78 -10.96 5.33 0.06
C THR A 78 -9.69 5.34 -0.78
N SER A 79 -8.52 5.09 -0.17
CA SER A 79 -7.24 5.05 -0.89
C SER A 79 -7.23 3.94 -1.94
N HIS A 80 -7.75 2.76 -1.62
CA HIS A 80 -7.88 1.64 -2.57
C HIS A 80 -8.76 1.97 -3.76
N SER A 81 -9.89 2.65 -3.53
CA SER A 81 -10.77 3.13 -4.60
C SER A 81 -10.08 4.14 -5.54
N ILE A 82 -9.29 5.06 -4.98
CA ILE A 82 -8.50 6.03 -5.76
C ILE A 82 -7.51 5.31 -6.68
N PHE A 83 -6.75 4.33 -6.17
CA PHE A 83 -5.80 3.57 -6.99
C PHE A 83 -6.49 2.77 -8.08
N LEU A 84 -7.62 2.12 -7.77
CA LEU A 84 -8.39 1.37 -8.77
C LEU A 84 -8.87 2.26 -9.91
N THR A 85 -9.39 3.45 -9.57
CA THR A 85 -9.86 4.45 -10.54
C THR A 85 -8.72 4.97 -11.40
N ALA A 86 -7.57 5.29 -10.78
CA ALA A 86 -6.39 5.74 -11.50
C ALA A 86 -5.87 4.66 -12.46
N ASN A 87 -5.80 3.39 -12.03
CA ASN A 87 -5.44 2.27 -12.91
C ASN A 87 -6.42 2.09 -14.07
N ALA A 88 -7.73 2.13 -13.82
CA ALA A 88 -8.73 2.07 -14.88
C ALA A 88 -8.57 3.20 -15.92
N SER A 89 -8.23 4.41 -15.47
CA SER A 89 -7.96 5.54 -16.36
C SER A 89 -6.71 5.32 -17.22
N LEU A 90 -5.62 4.81 -16.65
CA LEU A 90 -4.38 4.50 -17.37
C LEU A 90 -4.59 3.39 -18.40
N ILE A 91 -5.31 2.33 -18.03
CA ILE A 91 -5.67 1.24 -18.94
C ILE A 91 -6.49 1.77 -20.13
N THR A 92 -7.41 2.69 -19.89
CA THR A 92 -8.21 3.31 -20.96
C THR A 92 -7.30 4.06 -21.94
N VAL A 93 -6.37 4.88 -21.43
CA VAL A 93 -5.39 5.60 -22.28
C VAL A 93 -4.50 4.64 -23.05
N ALA A 94 -4.01 3.57 -22.41
CA ALA A 94 -3.22 2.53 -23.06
C ALA A 94 -3.98 1.83 -24.19
N ALA A 95 -5.26 1.50 -23.98
CA ALA A 95 -6.10 0.84 -24.99
C ALA A 95 -6.27 1.74 -26.24
N PHE A 96 -6.48 3.04 -26.04
CA PHE A 96 -6.52 4.00 -27.16
C PHE A 96 -5.17 4.10 -27.89
N ALA A 97 -4.05 4.10 -27.16
CA ALA A 97 -2.72 4.12 -27.76
C ALA A 97 -2.44 2.85 -28.58
N LEU A 98 -2.86 1.68 -28.08
CA LEU A 98 -2.69 0.39 -28.74
C LEU A 98 -3.45 0.31 -30.07
N LYS A 99 -4.67 0.87 -30.14
CA LYS A 99 -5.45 0.93 -31.39
C LYS A 99 -4.73 1.71 -32.50
N ASN A 100 -3.89 2.67 -32.14
CA ASN A 100 -3.17 3.54 -33.07
C ASN A 100 -1.75 3.02 -33.42
N LEU A 101 -1.40 1.80 -33.02
CA LEU A 101 -0.06 1.25 -33.30
C LEU A 101 0.20 0.99 -34.79
N GLU A 102 -0.84 0.67 -35.57
CA GLU A 102 -0.72 0.34 -37.00
C GLU A 102 -0.53 1.57 -37.92
N SER A 103 -0.63 2.77 -37.35
CA SER A 103 -0.49 4.04 -38.08
C SER A 103 0.98 4.46 -38.24
N PRO A 104 1.36 5.24 -39.26
CA PRO A 104 2.71 5.82 -39.41
C PRO A 104 3.22 6.63 -38.20
N THR A 105 2.37 6.97 -37.24
CA THR A 105 2.75 7.55 -35.92
C THR A 105 3.17 6.51 -34.87
N SER A 106 3.46 5.26 -35.28
CA SER A 106 3.72 4.09 -34.41
C SER A 106 4.78 4.28 -33.32
N LEU A 107 5.80 5.11 -33.56
CA LEU A 107 6.83 5.42 -32.54
C LEU A 107 6.28 6.27 -31.38
N ILE A 108 5.36 7.19 -31.68
CA ILE A 108 4.71 8.05 -30.67
C ILE A 108 3.74 7.21 -29.83
N SER A 109 2.98 6.32 -30.47
CA SER A 109 2.04 5.43 -29.76
C SER A 109 2.76 4.40 -28.90
N LEU A 110 3.89 3.83 -29.36
CA LEU A 110 4.72 2.96 -28.53
C LEU A 110 5.30 3.70 -27.32
N GLY A 111 5.82 4.92 -27.53
CA GLY A 111 6.30 5.78 -26.44
C GLY A 111 5.22 6.10 -25.41
N ALA A 112 3.99 6.36 -25.85
CA ALA A 112 2.84 6.60 -24.99
C ALA A 112 2.48 5.35 -24.15
N ILE A 113 2.47 4.15 -24.76
CA ILE A 113 2.21 2.89 -24.04
C ILE A 113 3.28 2.65 -22.97
N LEU A 114 4.56 2.85 -23.31
CA LEU A 114 5.65 2.71 -22.34
C LEU A 114 5.50 3.70 -21.18
N ALA A 115 5.18 4.96 -21.47
CA ALA A 115 4.96 5.98 -20.44
C ALA A 115 3.80 5.60 -19.51
N VAL A 116 2.68 5.12 -20.07
CA VAL A 116 1.52 4.66 -19.28
C VAL A 116 1.87 3.45 -18.44
N ALA A 117 2.59 2.48 -18.99
CA ALA A 117 3.01 1.28 -18.25
C ALA A 117 3.95 1.62 -17.09
N ILE A 118 4.92 2.52 -17.30
CA ILE A 118 5.81 2.98 -16.24
C ILE A 118 5.02 3.71 -15.16
N ALA A 119 4.11 4.62 -15.54
CA ALA A 119 3.27 5.34 -14.59
C ALA A 119 2.37 4.39 -13.78
N GLY A 120 1.78 3.38 -14.43
CA GLY A 120 0.97 2.34 -13.81
C GLY A 120 1.75 1.50 -12.80
N ILE A 121 2.93 1.00 -13.19
CA ILE A 121 3.80 0.24 -12.29
C ILE A 121 4.21 1.08 -11.08
N MET A 122 4.59 2.34 -11.27
CA MET A 122 4.93 3.25 -10.15
C MET A 122 3.73 3.49 -9.22
N LEU A 123 2.53 3.62 -9.79
CA LEU A 123 1.29 3.77 -9.05
C LEU A 123 1.00 2.53 -8.18
N ASP A 124 1.16 1.33 -8.73
CA ASP A 124 0.93 0.07 -8.01
C ASP A 124 1.99 -0.21 -6.93
N LEU A 125 3.25 0.16 -7.18
CA LEU A 125 4.28 0.12 -6.14
C LEU A 125 3.93 1.05 -4.97
N THR A 126 3.40 2.23 -5.26
CA THR A 126 2.91 3.16 -4.25
C THR A 126 1.71 2.59 -3.50
N TRP A 127 0.77 1.96 -4.21
CA TRP A 127 -0.39 1.29 -3.61
C TRP A 127 0.03 0.17 -2.66
N ARG A 128 1.00 -0.67 -3.04
CA ARG A 128 1.53 -1.73 -2.18
C ARG A 128 2.11 -1.15 -0.89
N LYS A 129 2.94 -0.12 -0.98
CA LYS A 129 3.55 0.54 0.20
C LYS A 129 2.50 1.13 1.12
N LEU A 130 1.53 1.84 0.56
CA LEU A 130 0.48 2.48 1.35
C LEU A 130 -0.41 1.43 2.03
N SER A 131 -0.72 0.33 1.35
CA SER A 131 -1.49 -0.79 1.93
C SER A 131 -0.75 -1.44 3.10
N ARG A 132 0.57 -1.65 2.98
CA ARG A 132 1.41 -2.15 4.08
C ARG A 132 1.40 -1.18 5.27
N HIS A 133 1.56 0.12 5.01
CA HIS A 133 1.52 1.14 6.04
C HIS A 133 0.19 1.11 6.83
N TYR A 134 -0.95 1.03 6.13
CA TYR A 134 -2.25 0.89 6.77
C TYR A 134 -2.37 -0.39 7.59
N GLY A 135 -1.85 -1.53 7.10
CA GLY A 135 -1.83 -2.80 7.82
C GLY A 135 -1.02 -2.73 9.13
N LEU A 136 0.16 -2.13 9.09
CA LEU A 136 1.01 -1.93 10.27
C LEU A 136 0.34 -1.02 11.30
N MET A 137 -0.18 0.13 10.85
CA MET A 137 -0.87 1.07 11.73
C MET A 137 -2.12 0.45 12.36
N ASN A 138 -2.88 -0.35 11.60
CA ASN A 138 -4.04 -1.07 12.12
C ASN A 138 -3.63 -2.06 13.20
N THR A 139 -2.57 -2.86 12.95
CA THR A 139 -2.03 -3.82 13.93
C THR A 139 -1.58 -3.12 15.21
N ALA A 140 -0.90 -1.97 15.10
CA ALA A 140 -0.46 -1.20 16.25
C ALA A 140 -1.66 -0.67 17.07
N LYS A 141 -2.70 -0.17 16.40
CA LYS A 141 -3.94 0.28 17.08
C LYS A 141 -4.63 -0.86 17.81
N PHE A 142 -4.74 -2.05 17.24
CA PHE A 142 -5.30 -3.22 17.92
C PHE A 142 -4.51 -3.61 19.18
N LYS A 143 -3.18 -3.50 19.18
CA LYS A 143 -2.36 -3.72 20.39
C LYS A 143 -2.74 -2.76 21.53
N VAL A 144 -2.97 -1.48 21.22
CA VAL A 144 -3.41 -0.46 22.19
C VAL A 144 -4.84 -0.73 22.66
N ILE A 145 -5.77 -1.04 21.74
CA ILE A 145 -7.15 -1.40 22.08
C ILE A 145 -7.16 -2.58 23.06
N HIS A 146 -6.44 -3.67 22.77
CA HIS A 146 -6.36 -4.81 23.67
C HIS A 146 -5.71 -4.47 25.02
N ALA A 147 -4.76 -3.53 25.07
CA ALA A 147 -4.19 -3.05 26.32
C ALA A 147 -5.21 -2.28 27.17
N LEU A 148 -6.05 -1.46 26.55
CA LEU A 148 -7.17 -0.77 27.21
C LEU A 148 -8.24 -1.76 27.69
N GLU A 149 -8.58 -2.75 26.87
CA GLU A 149 -9.60 -3.77 27.18
C GLU A 149 -9.28 -4.61 28.42
N ARG A 150 -7.99 -4.79 28.76
CA ARG A 150 -7.58 -5.49 29.99
C ARG A 150 -8.05 -4.80 31.28
N GLN A 151 -8.43 -3.54 31.20
CA GLN A 151 -8.97 -2.77 32.33
C GLN A 151 -10.48 -2.54 32.24
N LEU A 152 -11.12 -2.93 31.14
CA LEU A 152 -12.56 -2.84 30.96
C LEU A 152 -13.26 -4.15 31.39
N PRO A 153 -14.54 -4.09 31.77
CA PRO A 153 -15.29 -5.30 32.16
C PRO A 153 -15.41 -6.36 31.07
N ALA A 154 -15.31 -5.95 29.79
CA ALA A 154 -15.37 -6.83 28.64
C ALA A 154 -14.32 -6.41 27.60
N ALA A 155 -13.63 -7.41 27.05
CA ALA A 155 -12.63 -7.26 25.99
C ALA A 155 -13.20 -7.77 24.67
N VAL A 156 -14.04 -6.94 24.03
CA VAL A 156 -14.85 -7.34 22.87
C VAL A 156 -14.01 -7.59 21.62
N PHE A 157 -13.03 -6.72 21.32
CA PHE A 157 -12.12 -6.89 20.19
C PHE A 157 -11.15 -8.04 20.43
N TRP A 158 -10.68 -8.22 21.66
CA TRP A 158 -9.86 -9.39 21.98
C TRP A 158 -10.64 -10.70 21.78
N ALA A 159 -11.89 -10.75 22.23
CA ALA A 159 -12.76 -11.91 22.02
C ALA A 159 -12.99 -12.18 20.53
N GLU A 160 -13.29 -11.14 19.74
CA GLU A 160 -13.40 -11.23 18.28
C GLU A 160 -12.11 -11.80 17.66
N TRP A 161 -10.95 -11.26 18.03
CA TRP A 161 -9.65 -11.73 17.55
C TRP A 161 -9.42 -13.22 17.85
N LYS A 162 -9.82 -13.69 19.05
CA LYS A 162 -9.72 -15.10 19.43
C LYS A 162 -10.66 -16.01 18.64
N VAL A 163 -11.82 -15.53 18.23
CA VAL A 163 -12.70 -16.27 17.32
C VAL A 163 -12.08 -16.36 15.94
N LEU A 164 -11.60 -15.24 15.40
CA LEU A 164 -10.95 -15.18 14.08
C LEU A 164 -9.68 -16.05 13.99
N GLU A 165 -8.89 -16.11 15.06
CA GLU A 165 -7.70 -16.95 15.15
C GLU A 165 -8.02 -18.45 15.00
N LYS A 166 -9.14 -18.91 15.58
CA LYS A 166 -9.61 -20.30 15.43
C LYS A 166 -10.03 -20.63 14.00
N GLU A 167 -10.63 -19.67 13.32
CA GLU A 167 -11.06 -19.78 11.92
C GLU A 167 -9.90 -19.60 10.91
N LYS A 168 -8.64 -19.57 11.38
CA LYS A 168 -7.45 -19.34 10.54
C LYS A 168 -7.58 -18.08 9.67
N TYR A 169 -8.18 -17.03 10.23
CA TYR A 169 -8.43 -15.77 9.53
C TYR A 169 -7.16 -15.23 8.87
N GLN A 170 -7.26 -14.94 7.58
CA GLN A 170 -6.23 -14.21 6.85
C GLN A 170 -6.54 -12.73 6.92
N SER A 171 -5.55 -11.92 7.30
CA SER A 171 -5.74 -10.48 7.34
C SER A 171 -6.13 -9.95 5.97
N MET A 172 -7.13 -9.08 5.95
CA MET A 172 -7.58 -8.41 4.73
C MET A 172 -6.41 -7.78 3.95
N ALA A 173 -5.41 -7.25 4.67
CA ALA A 173 -4.19 -6.69 4.08
C ALA A 173 -3.39 -7.70 3.23
N LYS A 174 -3.36 -9.00 3.60
CA LYS A 174 -2.70 -10.04 2.79
C LYS A 174 -3.44 -10.30 1.48
N ILE A 175 -4.77 -10.30 1.53
CA ILE A 175 -5.62 -10.49 0.34
C ILE A 175 -5.50 -9.27 -0.57
N GLU A 176 -5.62 -8.07 -0.01
CA GLU A 176 -5.52 -6.79 -0.73
C GLU A 176 -4.12 -6.59 -1.35
N ALA A 177 -3.06 -7.18 -0.79
CA ALA A 177 -1.70 -7.08 -1.33
C ALA A 177 -1.51 -7.76 -2.70
N ALA A 178 -2.43 -8.64 -3.12
CA ALA A 178 -2.39 -9.25 -4.44
C ALA A 178 -2.81 -8.28 -5.56
N ILE A 179 -3.68 -7.31 -5.27
CA ILE A 179 -4.29 -6.44 -6.29
C ILE A 179 -3.23 -5.62 -7.05
N PRO A 180 -2.28 -4.93 -6.39
CA PRO A 180 -1.25 -4.19 -7.12
C PRO A 180 -0.35 -5.08 -7.98
N GLN A 181 -0.10 -6.33 -7.56
CA GLN A 181 0.70 -7.29 -8.34
C GLN A 181 0.03 -7.67 -9.65
N ILE A 182 -1.30 -7.82 -9.62
CA ILE A 182 -2.11 -8.12 -10.82
C ILE A 182 -2.00 -6.97 -11.82
N PHE A 183 -2.08 -5.71 -11.38
CA PHE A 183 -1.93 -4.55 -12.27
C PHE A 183 -0.50 -4.41 -12.80
N ILE A 184 0.54 -4.63 -11.98
CA ILE A 184 1.93 -4.67 -12.46
C ILE A 184 2.09 -5.72 -13.58
N ALA A 185 1.58 -6.95 -13.36
CA ALA A 185 1.62 -7.99 -14.37
C ALA A 185 0.88 -7.59 -15.65
N PHE A 186 -0.29 -6.93 -15.51
CA PHE A 186 -1.03 -6.39 -16.64
C PHE A 186 -0.22 -5.37 -17.46
N TYR A 187 0.44 -4.41 -16.81
CA TYR A 187 1.28 -3.43 -17.50
C TYR A 187 2.49 -4.07 -18.20
N LEU A 188 3.10 -5.11 -17.60
CA LEU A 188 4.17 -5.87 -18.25
C LEU A 188 3.68 -6.61 -19.50
N ILE A 189 2.52 -7.25 -19.42
CA ILE A 189 1.88 -7.93 -20.57
C ILE A 189 1.55 -6.91 -21.66
N LEU A 190 1.02 -5.75 -21.30
CA LEU A 190 0.71 -4.67 -22.23
C LEU A 190 1.95 -4.23 -23.02
N VAL A 191 3.09 -4.02 -22.33
CA VAL A 191 4.36 -3.67 -22.99
C VAL A 191 4.83 -4.80 -23.89
N LEU A 192 4.77 -6.05 -23.44
CA LEU A 192 5.15 -7.21 -24.24
C LEU A 192 4.33 -7.29 -25.54
N VAL A 193 3.01 -7.16 -25.45
CA VAL A 193 2.11 -7.16 -26.60
C VAL A 193 2.43 -6.02 -27.56
N ALA A 194 2.61 -4.80 -27.05
CA ALA A 194 2.94 -3.65 -27.88
C ALA A 194 4.28 -3.82 -28.64
N VAL A 195 5.29 -4.41 -27.98
CA VAL A 195 6.57 -4.73 -28.61
C VAL A 195 6.42 -5.81 -29.68
N LEU A 196 5.67 -6.88 -29.39
CA LEU A 196 5.42 -7.95 -30.37
C LEU A 196 4.72 -7.42 -31.62
N ILE A 197 3.64 -6.65 -31.46
CA ILE A 197 2.94 -6.02 -32.59
C ILE A 197 3.92 -5.18 -33.42
N ARG A 198 4.80 -4.42 -32.78
CA ARG A 198 5.79 -3.59 -33.48
C ARG A 198 6.84 -4.40 -34.23
N VAL A 199 7.24 -5.57 -33.74
CA VAL A 199 8.26 -6.43 -34.36
C VAL A 199 7.71 -7.18 -35.57
N TYR A 200 6.43 -7.57 -35.54
CA TYR A 200 5.79 -8.32 -36.64
C TYR A 200 5.22 -7.43 -37.76
N GLN A 201 5.27 -6.10 -37.61
CA GLN A 201 4.90 -5.09 -38.63
C GLN A 201 6.14 -4.42 -39.23
#